data_AF-A0A955HM53-F1
#
_entry.id   AF-A0A955HM53-F1
#
_cell.length_a   1.000
_cell.length_b   1.000
_cell.length_c   1.000
_cell.angle_alpha   90.00
_cell.angle_beta   90.00
_cell.angle_gamma   90.00
#
_symmetry.space_group_name_H-M   'P 1'
#
loop_
_entity.id
_entity.type
_entity.pdbx_description
1 polymer ?
#
loop_
_entity_poly.entity_id
_entity_poly.type
_entity_poly.pdbx_seq_one_letter_code
_entity_poly.pdbx_strand_id
1 'polypeptide(L)' 'MSSFTFKYPRTAHTGNKVSHAKNRSKRAFKYNLHTVTVVSEGAKQKMRVPTKVLRMLKKAGMTSHWTKPEEK' A
#
# COMPACT_ATOMS: atom_id res chain seq x y z
N MET A 1 -19.45 -0.75 -17.29
CA MET A 1 -18.80 -0.13 -16.11
C MET A 1 -17.31 -0.43 -16.20
N SER A 2 -16.56 0.48 -16.83
CA SER A 2 -15.18 0.28 -17.24
C SER A 2 -14.24 0.07 -16.05
N SER A 3 -13.38 -0.93 -16.17
CA SER A 3 -12.46 -1.52 -15.22
C SER A 3 -11.23 -0.65 -14.91
N PHE A 4 -11.43 0.61 -14.55
CA PHE A 4 -10.34 1.51 -14.17
C PHE A 4 -10.19 1.59 -12.65
N THR A 5 -9.54 0.63 -12.00
CA THR A 5 -9.00 0.87 -10.63
C THR A 5 -8.00 -0.21 -10.24
N PHE A 6 -6.69 0.03 -10.40
CA PHE A 6 -5.68 -0.86 -9.86
C PHE A 6 -5.82 -0.95 -8.32
N LYS A 7 -6.47 -2.02 -7.83
CA LYS A 7 -6.69 -2.30 -6.42
C LYS A 7 -5.67 -3.32 -5.96
N TYR A 8 -4.83 -2.95 -5.00
CA TYR A 8 -3.90 -3.90 -4.42
C TYR A 8 -4.64 -5.12 -3.85
N PRO A 9 -4.18 -6.34 -4.14
CA PRO A 9 -4.77 -7.54 -3.55
C PRO A 9 -4.64 -7.48 -2.03
N ARG A 10 -5.57 -8.11 -1.31
CA ARG A 10 -5.52 -8.13 0.17
C ARG A 10 -4.43 -9.08 0.68
N THR A 11 -4.13 -10.12 -0.09
CA THR A 11 -3.13 -11.15 0.22
C THR A 11 -1.87 -10.89 -0.59
N ALA A 12 -0.72 -10.87 0.09
CA ALA A 12 0.59 -10.71 -0.51
C ALA A 12 1.17 -12.06 -0.93
N HIS A 13 1.18 -13.01 -0.01
CA HIS A 13 1.68 -14.37 -0.23
C HIS A 13 1.00 -15.35 0.73
N THR A 14 1.08 -16.62 0.40
CA THR A 14 0.59 -17.72 1.24
C THR A 14 1.77 -18.49 1.81
N GLY A 15 1.72 -18.86 3.08
CA GLY A 15 2.71 -19.73 3.70
C GLY A 15 2.13 -20.47 4.89
N ASN A 16 2.97 -20.84 5.86
CA ASN A 16 2.56 -21.64 7.01
C ASN A 16 2.79 -20.91 8.35
N LYS A 17 1.91 -21.12 9.32
CA LYS A 17 2.19 -20.90 10.74
C LYS A 17 2.81 -22.19 11.28
N VAL A 18 4.03 -22.11 11.78
CA VAL A 18 4.79 -23.26 12.28
C VAL A 18 4.77 -23.23 13.81
N SER A 19 4.40 -24.34 14.45
CA SER A 19 4.49 -24.49 15.91
C SER A 19 5.90 -24.87 16.35
N HIS A 20 6.15 -24.86 17.66
CA HIS A 20 7.41 -25.35 18.23
C HIS A 20 7.69 -26.81 17.84
N ALA A 21 6.65 -27.67 17.84
CA ALA A 21 6.70 -29.05 17.37
C ALA A 21 6.76 -29.20 15.83
N LYS A 22 6.99 -28.11 15.08
CA LYS A 22 7.02 -28.06 13.60
C LYS A 22 5.71 -28.46 12.91
N ASN A 23 4.57 -28.39 13.60
CA ASN A 23 3.26 -28.54 12.96
C ASN A 23 2.98 -27.32 12.08
N ARG A 24 2.58 -27.54 10.83
CA ARG A 24 2.40 -26.48 9.82
C ARG A 24 0.92 -26.32 9.49
N SER A 25 0.36 -25.14 9.71
CA SER A 25 -0.99 -24.76 9.26
C SER A 25 -0.93 -23.64 8.22
N LYS A 26 -1.79 -23.69 7.20
CA LYS A 26 -1.80 -22.68 6.12
C LYS A 26 -2.19 -21.30 6.68
N ARG A 27 -1.49 -20.26 6.24
CA ARG A 27 -1.74 -18.85 6.60
C ARG A 27 -1.53 -17.95 5.38
N ALA A 28 -2.48 -17.03 5.18
CA ALA A 28 -2.33 -15.93 4.24
C ALA A 28 -1.64 -14.73 4.92
N PHE A 29 -0.57 -14.23 4.29
CA PHE A 29 0.09 -12.99 4.69
C PHE A 29 -0.56 -11.83 3.95
N LYS A 30 -1.11 -10.87 4.69
CA LYS A 30 -1.88 -9.74 4.14
C LYS A 30 -0.99 -8.52 3.96
N TYR A 31 -1.28 -7.71 2.94
CA TYR A 31 -0.68 -6.37 2.84
C TYR A 31 -1.19 -5.46 3.95
N ASN A 32 -0.31 -4.58 4.46
CA ASN A 32 -0.70 -3.49 5.33
C ASN A 32 -1.24 -2.32 4.49
N LEU A 33 -2.51 -2.42 4.08
CA LEU A 33 -3.18 -1.48 3.18
C LEU A 33 -3.80 -0.31 3.95
N HIS A 34 -3.41 0.91 3.59
CA HIS A 34 -3.94 2.16 4.14
C HIS A 34 -4.69 2.96 3.08
N THR A 35 -5.77 3.63 3.47
CA THR A 35 -6.50 4.54 2.59
C THR A 35 -5.78 5.89 2.57
N VAL A 36 -5.39 6.34 1.38
CA VAL A 36 -4.68 7.60 1.16
C VAL A 36 -5.33 8.41 0.05
N THR A 37 -5.19 9.72 0.15
CA THR A 37 -5.55 10.65 -0.93
C THR A 37 -4.27 11.05 -1.65
N VAL A 38 -4.21 10.76 -2.95
CA VAL A 38 -3.09 11.11 -3.84
C VAL A 38 -3.57 12.20 -4.78
N VAL A 39 -2.70 13.17 -5.08
CA VAL A 39 -2.96 14.17 -6.12
C VAL A 39 -2.30 13.67 -7.40
N SER A 40 -3.11 13.31 -8.39
CA SER A 40 -2.64 12.90 -9.72
C SER A 40 -3.31 13.80 -10.75
N GLU A 41 -2.52 14.45 -11.61
CA GLU A 41 -3.03 15.29 -12.71
C GLU A 41 -4.02 16.39 -12.23
N GLY A 42 -3.76 16.98 -11.05
CA GLY A 42 -4.61 18.02 -10.46
C GLY A 42 -5.88 17.51 -9.76
N ALA A 43 -6.22 16.22 -9.90
CA ALA A 43 -7.35 15.60 -9.22
C ALA A 43 -6.94 14.87 -7.93
N LYS A 44 -7.76 15.00 -6.89
CA LYS A 44 -7.61 14.23 -5.64
C LYS A 44 -8.28 12.87 -5.80
N GLN A 45 -7.50 11.80 -5.78
CA GLN A 45 -8.00 10.43 -5.86
C GLN A 45 -7.77 9.67 -4.54
N LYS A 46 -8.80 8.97 -4.07
CA LYS A 46 -8.69 8.09 -2.89
C LYS A 46 -8.33 6.68 -3.34
N MET A 47 -7.26 6.13 -2.78
CA MET A 47 -6.83 4.75 -3.09
C MET A 47 -6.31 4.03 -1.85
N ARG A 48 -6.35 2.69 -1.87
CA ARG A 48 -5.78 1.84 -0.81
C ARG A 48 -4.42 1.33 -1.23
N VAL A 49 -3.39 1.64 -0.46
CA VAL A 49 -2.00 1.44 -0.87
C VAL A 49 -1.21 0.76 0.27
N PRO A 50 -0.27 -0.16 -0.03
CA PRO A 50 0.62 -0.72 0.98
C PRO A 50 1.53 0.35 1.59
N THR A 51 1.91 0.19 2.86
CA THR A 51 2.82 1.12 3.56
C THR A 51 4.13 1.40 2.82
N LYS A 52 4.72 0.40 2.14
CA LYS A 52 5.95 0.57 1.34
C LYS A 52 5.76 1.58 0.22
N VAL A 53 4.66 1.47 -0.52
CA VAL A 53 4.33 2.36 -1.63
C VAL A 53 3.92 3.73 -1.08
N LEU A 54 3.18 3.79 0.02
CA LEU A 54 2.87 5.04 0.71
C LEU A 54 4.14 5.84 1.08
N ARG A 55 5.20 5.18 1.54
CA ARG A 55 6.50 5.81 1.80
C ARG A 55 7.14 6.37 0.52
N MET A 56 7.01 5.68 -0.61
CA MET A 56 7.49 6.17 -1.91
C MET A 56 6.67 7.38 -2.39
N LEU A 57 5.34 7.35 -2.22
CA LEU A 57 4.46 8.47 -2.56
C LEU A 57 4.81 9.72 -1.75
N LYS A 58 5.08 9.55 -0.44
CA LYS A 58 5.60 10.63 0.41
C LYS A 58 6.91 11.17 -0.15
N LYS A 59 7.92 10.33 -0.38
CA LYS A 59 9.21 10.76 -0.94
C LYS A 59 9.07 11.47 -2.29
N ALA A 60 8.08 11.14 -3.10
CA ALA A 60 7.82 11.79 -4.38
C ALA A 60 7.06 13.13 -4.27
N GLY A 61 6.54 13.50 -3.08
CA GLY A 61 5.74 14.72 -2.91
C GLY A 61 4.31 14.60 -3.43
N MET A 62 3.84 13.39 -3.76
CA MET A 62 2.49 13.15 -4.31
C MET A 62 1.39 13.14 -3.22
N THR A 63 1.77 13.17 -1.95
CA THR A 63 0.85 13.22 -0.81
C THR A 63 0.59 14.66 -0.36
N SER A 64 -0.66 14.95 -0.02
CA SER A 64 -1.14 16.29 0.32
C SER A 64 -0.46 17.00 1.50
N HIS A 65 0.22 16.27 2.38
CA HIS A 65 0.72 16.78 3.68
C HIS A 65 2.24 16.86 3.77
N TRP A 66 2.97 16.37 2.76
CA TRP A 66 4.43 16.38 2.78
C TRP A 66 4.95 16.95 1.46
N THR A 67 5.35 18.21 1.52
CA THR A 67 6.13 18.90 0.49
C THR A 67 7.62 18.75 0.83
N LYS A 68 8.44 18.49 -0.19
CA LYS A 68 9.89 18.64 -0.01
C LYS A 68 10.16 20.13 0.22
N PRO A 69 11.00 20.51 1.20
CA PRO A 69 11.51 21.87 1.25
C PRO A 69 12.31 22.12 -0.04
N GLU A 70 12.05 23.26 -0.68
CA GLU A 70 12.85 23.73 -1.81
C GLU A 70 14.29 23.96 -1.32
N GLU A 71 15.26 23.35 -2.00
CA GLU A 71 16.68 23.63 -1.74
C GLU A 71 16.94 25.09 -2.14
N LYS A 72 17.33 25.91 -1.16
CA LYS A 72 17.73 27.31 -1.35
C LYS A 72 19.13 27.40 -1.95
#